data_AF-A0A6G4VNI1-F1
#
_entry.id   AF-A0A6G4VNI1-F1
#
_cell.length_a   1.000
_cell.length_b   1.000
_cell.length_c   1.000
_cell.angle_alpha   90.00
_cell.angle_beta   90.00
_cell.angle_gamma   90.00
#
_symmetry.space_group_name_H-M   'P 1'
#
loop_
_entity.id
_entity.type
_entity.pdbx_description
1 polymer ?
#
loop_
_entity_poly.entity_id
_entity_poly.type
_entity_poly.pdbx_seq_one_letter_code
_entity_poly.pdbx_strand_id
1 'polypeptide(L)' 'LPLMTFAHFAPEHPGRYVYTLTLSTEAAAPEEWLGGFALPTGAEREELTALVARVPRTTVTAAPVEVEFRAR' A
#
# COMPACT_ATOMS: atom_id res chain seq x y z
N LEU A 1 2.00 -5.45 -4.27
CA LEU A 1 1.78 -4.03 -3.91
C LEU A 1 3.06 -3.37 -3.34
N PRO A 2 4.09 -3.05 -4.14
CA PRO A 2 5.31 -2.42 -3.63
C PRO A 2 5.39 -0.89 -3.81
N LEU A 3 4.40 -0.24 -4.43
CA LEU A 3 4.54 1.16 -4.91
C LEU A 3 3.44 2.14 -4.51
N MET A 4 2.41 1.74 -3.75
CA MET A 4 1.34 2.67 -3.32
C MET A 4 1.66 3.39 -2.00
N THR A 5 2.69 2.97 -1.26
CA THR A 5 3.08 3.61 0.01
C THR A 5 3.51 5.07 -0.16
N PHE A 6 3.98 5.45 -1.36
CA PHE A 6 4.38 6.82 -1.68
C PHE A 6 3.29 7.64 -2.36
N ALA A 7 2.15 7.05 -2.71
CA ALA A 7 1.06 7.78 -3.36
C ALA A 7 0.34 8.74 -2.39
N HIS A 8 0.39 8.47 -1.08
CA HIS A 8 -0.23 9.32 -0.06
C HIS A 8 0.73 10.29 0.63
N PHE A 9 2.04 10.01 0.60
CA PHE A 9 3.05 10.94 1.14
C PHE A 9 3.43 11.97 0.07
N ALA A 10 2.70 13.09 0.06
CA ALA A 10 2.91 14.22 -0.84
C ALA A 10 3.28 15.49 -0.04
N PRO A 11 4.50 15.59 0.52
CA PRO A 11 4.92 16.77 1.27
C PRO A 11 4.97 18.01 0.36
N GLU A 12 4.32 19.10 0.80
CA GLU A 12 4.29 20.36 0.05
C GLU A 12 5.55 21.23 0.27
N HIS A 13 6.33 20.92 1.30
CA HIS A 13 7.49 21.72 1.71
C HIS A 13 8.73 20.85 1.90
N PRO A 14 9.92 21.26 1.44
CA PRO A 14 11.17 20.56 1.73
C PRO A 14 11.45 20.45 3.22
N GLY A 15 12.11 19.37 3.64
CA GLY A 15 12.58 19.18 5.00
C GLY A 15 12.53 17.74 5.49
N ARG A 16 12.80 17.57 6.80
CA ARG A 16 12.82 16.28 7.47
C ARG A 16 11.46 15.93 8.06
N TYR A 17 10.96 14.76 7.71
CA TYR A 17 9.72 14.18 8.21
C TYR A 17 10.02 12.92 9.02
N VAL A 18 9.35 12.79 10.16
CA VAL A 18 9.43 11.60 11.03
C VAL A 18 8.03 11.02 11.17
N TYR A 19 7.86 9.76 10.81
CA TYR A 19 6.56 9.09 10.90
C TYR A 19 6.70 7.61 11.21
N THR A 20 5.58 6.99 11.58
CA THR A 20 5.44 5.53 11.67
C THR A 20 4.93 5.01 10.34
N LEU A 21 5.68 4.11 9.71
CA LEU A 21 5.24 3.43 8.50
C LEU A 21 4.54 2.13 8.90
N THR A 22 3.30 1.96 8.45
CA THR A 22 2.54 0.71 8.62
C THR A 22 2.14 0.17 7.26
N LEU A 23 2.52 -1.08 6.99
CA LEU A 23 2.01 -1.88 5.88
C LEU A 23 1.13 -2.97 6.50
N SER A 24 -0.14 -3.00 6.13
CA SER A 24 -1.10 -3.93 6.71
C SER A 24 -1.86 -4.67 5.64
N THR A 25 -2.02 -5.97 5.86
CA THR A 25 -2.83 -6.88 5.07
C THR A 25 -4.16 -7.22 5.75
N GLU A 26 -4.59 -6.40 6.72
CA GLU A 26 -5.80 -6.62 7.54
C GLU A 26 -7.10 -6.14 6.87
N ALA A 27 -7.08 -5.73 5.59
CA ALA A 27 -8.27 -5.26 4.90
C ALA A 27 -9.40 -6.31 4.96
N ALA A 28 -10.64 -5.85 5.12
CA ALA A 28 -11.76 -6.72 5.43
C ALA A 28 -12.18 -7.58 4.23
N ALA A 29 -11.98 -7.06 3.02
CA ALA A 29 -12.30 -7.71 1.77
C ALA A 29 -11.07 -7.76 0.84
N PRO A 30 -10.80 -8.88 0.12
CA PRO A 30 -9.66 -8.99 -0.79
C PRO A 30 -9.64 -7.92 -1.90
N GLU A 31 -10.81 -7.40 -2.29
CA GLU A 31 -10.94 -6.35 -3.29
C GLU A 31 -10.33 -5.01 -2.84
N GLU A 32 -10.25 -4.75 -1.54
CA GLU A 32 -9.64 -3.53 -0.98
C GLU A 32 -8.13 -3.46 -1.22
N TRP A 33 -7.51 -4.59 -1.54
CA TRP A 33 -6.11 -4.68 -1.91
C TRP A 33 -5.86 -4.49 -3.40
N LEU A 34 -6.91 -4.60 -4.21
CA LEU A 34 -6.82 -4.42 -5.64
C LEU A 34 -6.76 -2.92 -5.93
N GLY A 35 -5.63 -2.44 -6.46
CA GLY A 35 -5.52 -1.07 -6.94
C GLY A 35 -6.47 -0.80 -8.12
N GLY A 36 -6.67 0.45 -8.50
CA GLY A 36 -7.67 0.82 -9.52
C GLY A 36 -7.26 0.66 -10.99
N PHE A 37 -6.01 0.28 -11.29
CA PHE A 37 -5.47 0.29 -12.66
C PHE A 37 -5.24 -1.13 -13.19
N ALA A 38 -5.59 -1.34 -14.46
CA ALA A 38 -5.35 -2.57 -15.21
C ALA A 38 -5.85 -3.86 -14.51
N LEU A 39 -6.95 -3.77 -13.75
CA LEU A 39 -7.57 -4.94 -13.15
C LEU A 39 -8.26 -5.78 -14.23
N PRO A 40 -8.08 -7.11 -14.21
CA PRO A 40 -8.83 -8.00 -15.08
C PRO A 40 -10.33 -7.94 -14.77
N THR A 41 -11.15 -8.38 -15.72
CA THR A 41 -12.61 -8.41 -15.61
C THR A 41 -13.15 -9.82 -15.80
N GLY A 42 -14.33 -10.12 -15.25
CA GLY A 42 -14.93 -11.44 -15.36
C GLY A 42 -14.17 -12.51 -14.58
N ALA A 43 -14.05 -13.72 -15.13
CA ALA A 43 -13.47 -14.88 -14.44
C ALA A 43 -12.04 -14.65 -13.90
N GLU A 44 -11.20 -13.93 -14.66
CA GLU A 44 -9.83 -13.60 -14.24
C GLU A 44 -9.80 -12.74 -12.97
N ARG A 45 -10.83 -11.92 -12.73
CA ARG A 45 -10.95 -11.14 -11.51
C ARG A 45 -11.28 -12.01 -10.31
N GLU A 46 -12.16 -12.99 -10.49
CA GLU A 46 -12.54 -13.94 -9.42
C GLU A 46 -11.35 -14.79 -8.99
N GLU A 47 -10.56 -15.28 -9.96
CA GLU A 47 -9.32 -16.01 -9.70
C GLU A 47 -8.31 -15.15 -8.95
N LEU A 48 -8.13 -13.90 -9.36
CA LEU A 48 -7.26 -12.95 -8.66
C LEU A 48 -7.71 -12.70 -7.22
N THR A 49 -9.00 -12.45 -7.00
CA THR A 49 -9.57 -12.27 -5.65
C THR A 49 -9.31 -13.50 -4.77
N ALA A 50 -9.50 -14.72 -5.32
CA ALA A 50 -9.24 -15.95 -4.59
C ALA A 50 -7.76 -16.12 -4.20
N LEU A 51 -6.84 -15.68 -5.05
CA LEU A 51 -5.40 -15.67 -4.74
C LEU A 51 -5.07 -14.65 -3.65
N VAL A 52 -5.64 -13.44 -3.71
CA VAL A 52 -5.44 -12.40 -2.69
C VAL A 52 -5.96 -12.85 -1.33
N ALA A 53 -7.11 -13.53 -1.27
CA ALA A 53 -7.68 -14.06 -0.03
C ALA A 53 -6.77 -15.06 0.71
N ARG A 54 -5.79 -15.65 0.02
CA ARG A 54 -4.82 -16.59 0.62
C ARG A 54 -3.61 -15.89 1.23
N VAL A 55 -3.45 -14.58 1.05
CA VAL A 55 -2.33 -13.85 1.63
C VAL A 55 -2.49 -13.79 3.15
N PRO A 56 -1.47 -14.18 3.94
CA PRO A 56 -1.55 -14.10 5.40
C PRO A 56 -1.78 -12.67 5.90
N ARG A 57 -2.64 -12.58 6.91
CA ARG A 57 -2.82 -11.36 7.69
C ARG A 57 -1.53 -11.04 8.46
N THR A 58 -0.99 -9.88 8.17
CA THR A 58 0.37 -9.44 8.46
C THR A 58 0.33 -7.93 8.59
N THR A 59 0.87 -7.44 9.69
CA THR A 59 1.15 -6.01 9.86
C THR A 59 2.65 -5.86 10.04
N VAL A 60 3.25 -5.00 9.23
CA VAL A 60 4.66 -4.61 9.33
C VAL A 60 4.68 -3.14 9.74
N THR A 61 5.38 -2.85 10.83
CA THR A 61 5.53 -1.49 11.35
C THR A 61 7.00 -1.13 11.45
N ALA A 62 7.35 0.07 10.98
CA ALA A 62 8.65 0.67 11.18
C ALA A 62 8.50 2.04 11.86
N ALA A 63 9.19 2.23 12.98
CA ALA A 63 9.15 3.46 13.77
C ALA A 63 10.49 3.68 14.52
N PRO A 64 11.13 4.86 14.40
CA PRO A 64 10.80 5.93 13.46
C PRO A 64 11.25 5.57 12.03
N VAL A 65 10.50 6.04 11.04
CA VAL A 65 11.02 6.24 9.68
C VAL A 65 11.32 7.72 9.54
N GLU A 66 12.56 8.05 9.16
CA GLU A 66 12.97 9.40 8.80
C GLU A 66 13.06 9.53 7.28
N VAL A 67 12.45 10.56 6.72
CA VAL A 67 12.51 10.89 5.30
C VAL A 67 12.95 12.34 5.13
N GLU A 68 13.94 12.54 4.26
CA GLU A 68 14.38 13.86 3.82
C GLU A 68 13.74 14.15 2.45
N PHE A 69 12.79 15.10 2.41
CA PHE A 69 12.21 15.56 1.16
C PHE A 69 12.96 16.79 0.64
N ARG A 70 13.44 16.71 -0.59
CA ARG A 70 14.15 17.79 -1.29
C ARG A 70 13.33 18.20 -2.50
N ALA A 71 13.06 19.51 -2.65
CA ALA A 71 12.55 20.03 -3.91
C ALA A 71 13.55 19.75 -5.03
N ARG A 72 13.04 19.52 -6.24
CA ARG A 72 13.86 19.28 -7.44
C ARG A 72 14.64 20.51 -7.84
#